data_AF-A0A9D9L3R8-F1
#
_entry.id   AF-A0A9D9L3R8-F1
#
_cell.length_a   1.000
_cell.length_b   1.000
_cell.length_c   1.000
_cell.angle_alpha   90.00
_cell.angle_beta   90.00
_cell.angle_gamma   90.00
#
_symmetry.space_group_name_H-M   'P 1'
#
loop_
_entity.id
_entity.type
_entity.pdbx_description
1 polymer ?
#
loop_
_entity_poly.entity_id
_entity_poly.type
_entity_poly.pdbx_seq_one_letter_code
_entity_poly.pdbx_strand_id
1 'polypeptide(L)' 'EGKIVQYLDDMELKVSDAISRQVELWKQTDTCYQKAVLSGDAEKMLGLENCFIYMAREAVFECMVYI' A
#
# COMPACT_ATOMS: atom_id res chain seq x y z
N GLU A 1 -27.33 -11.02 15.46
CA GLU A 1 -26.25 -10.03 15.30
C GLU A 1 -26.07 -9.70 13.83
N GLY A 2 -25.83 -8.44 13.50
CA GLY A 2 -25.60 -8.01 12.12
C GLY A 2 -24.21 -8.41 11.65
N LYS A 3 -24.11 -9.05 10.48
CA LYS A 3 -22.82 -9.49 9.90
C LYS A 3 -22.15 -8.46 8.99
N ILE A 4 -22.87 -7.41 8.61
CA ILE A 4 -22.38 -6.40 7.66
C ILE A 4 -21.16 -5.67 8.22
N VAL A 5 -21.22 -5.20 9.47
CA VAL A 5 -20.10 -4.51 10.12
C VAL A 5 -18.86 -5.41 10.18
N GLN A 6 -19.02 -6.67 10.58
CA GLN A 6 -17.92 -7.65 10.60
C GLN A 6 -17.28 -7.85 9.22
N TYR A 7 -18.08 -7.93 8.15
CA TYR A 7 -17.52 -8.06 6.80
C TYR A 7 -16.82 -6.78 6.31
N LEU A 8 -17.27 -5.60 6.75
CA LEU A 8 -16.59 -4.34 6.45
C LEU A 8 -15.26 -4.25 7.20
N ASP A 9 -15.23 -4.61 8.48
CA ASP A 9 -14.00 -4.64 9.28
C ASP A 9 -12.97 -5.63 8.68
N ASP A 10 -13.42 -6.84 8.30
CA ASP A 10 -12.59 -7.84 7.63
C ASP A 10 -12.05 -7.35 6.28
N MET A 11 -12.86 -6.59 5.53
CA MET A 11 -12.46 -6.01 4.25
C MET A 11 -11.39 -4.92 4.44
N GLU A 12 -11.60 -4.02 5.40
CA GLU A 12 -10.64 -2.96 5.75
C GLU A 12 -9.27 -3.55 6.12
N LEU A 13 -9.27 -4.61 6.94
CA LEU A 13 -8.05 -5.33 7.31
C LEU A 13 -7.33 -5.91 6.09
N LYS A 14 -8.05 -6.65 5.24
CA LYS A 14 -7.46 -7.30 4.06
C LYS A 14 -6.93 -6.30 3.03
N VAL A 15 -7.63 -5.17 2.85
CA VAL A 15 -7.20 -4.08 1.98
C VAL A 15 -5.90 -3.47 2.51
N SER A 16 -5.83 -3.20 3.82
CA SER A 16 -4.64 -2.66 4.48
C SER A 16 -3.43 -3.60 4.36
N ASP A 17 -3.65 -4.90 4.54
CA ASP A 17 -2.62 -5.93 4.38
C ASP A 17 -2.12 -6.03 2.93
N ALA A 18 -3.03 -5.94 1.95
CA ALA A 18 -2.69 -6.01 0.54
C ALA A 18 -1.82 -4.81 0.11
N ILE A 19 -2.21 -3.60 0.52
CA ILE A 19 -1.44 -2.37 0.28
C ILE A 19 -0.05 -2.50 0.91
N SER A 20 0.03 -2.88 2.18
CA SER A 20 1.30 -3.00 2.89
C SER A 20 2.25 -3.99 2.22
N ARG A 21 1.73 -5.16 1.80
CA ARG A 21 2.51 -6.17 1.07
C ARG A 21 3.03 -5.63 -0.27
N GLN A 22 2.19 -4.90 -1.01
CA GLN A 22 2.58 -4.34 -2.30
C GLN A 22 3.65 -3.25 -2.16
N VAL A 23 3.54 -2.40 -1.14
CA VAL A 23 4.54 -1.37 -0.82
C VAL A 23 5.89 -2.01 -0.47
N GLU A 24 5.91 -3.04 0.36
CA GLU A 24 7.16 -3.74 0.71
C GLU A 24 7.82 -4.41 -0.51
N LEU A 25 7.03 -4.97 -1.43
CA LEU A 25 7.55 -5.50 -2.68
C LEU A 25 8.18 -4.40 -3.56
N TRP A 26 7.56 -3.22 -3.64
CA TRP A 26 8.14 -2.09 -4.38
C TRP A 26 9.39 -1.54 -3.73
N LYS A 27 9.46 -1.45 -2.41
CA LYS A 27 10.71 -1.08 -1.70
C LYS A 27 11.87 -2.01 -2.05
N GLN A 28 11.59 -3.29 -2.27
CA GLN A 28 12.60 -4.29 -2.64
C GLN A 28 12.99 -4.24 -4.13
N THR A 29 12.11 -3.79 -5.01
CA THR A 29 12.29 -3.91 -6.47
C THR A 29 12.53 -2.58 -7.18
N ASP A 30 12.10 -1.46 -6.60
CA ASP A 30 12.25 -0.13 -7.19
C ASP A 30 13.69 0.37 -7.05
N THR A 31 14.32 0.60 -8.20
CA THR A 31 15.72 1.04 -8.27
C THR A 31 15.92 2.44 -7.69
N CYS A 32 14.92 3.32 -7.76
CA CYS A 32 15.02 4.67 -7.23
C CYS A 32 15.03 4.65 -5.70
N TYR A 33 14.15 3.83 -5.10
CA TYR A 33 14.07 3.60 -3.67
C TYR A 33 15.35 2.95 -3.14
N GLN A 34 15.84 1.89 -3.77
CA GLN A 34 17.10 1.24 -3.39
C GLN A 34 18.28 2.21 -3.42
N LYS A 35 18.37 3.08 -4.44
CA LYS A 35 19.40 4.13 -4.50
C LYS A 35 19.27 5.14 -3.36
N ALA A 36 18.05 5.55 -3.03
CA ALA A 36 17.78 6.47 -1.93
C ALA A 36 18.17 5.86 -0.56
N VAL A 37 17.88 4.56 -0.36
CA VAL A 37 18.34 3.81 0.82
C VAL A 37 19.86 3.78 0.90
N LEU A 38 20.54 3.46 -0.20
CA LEU A 38 22.01 3.41 -0.23
C LEU A 38 22.66 4.78 0.03
N SER A 39 22.03 5.88 -0.40
CA SER A 39 22.51 7.23 -0.15
C SER A 39 22.05 7.84 1.17
N GLY A 40 21.19 7.16 1.94
CA GLY A 40 20.60 7.70 3.18
C GLY A 40 19.66 8.89 2.94
N ASP A 41 19.08 9.01 1.75
CA ASP A 41 18.19 10.11 1.36
C ASP A 41 16.77 9.87 1.91
N ALA A 42 16.58 10.23 3.18
CA ALA A 42 15.33 9.99 3.90
C ALA A 42 14.12 10.73 3.30
N GLU A 43 14.32 11.94 2.76
CA GLU A 43 13.26 12.71 2.12
C GLU A 43 12.75 11.97 0.87
N LYS A 44 13.67 11.48 0.05
CA LYS A 44 13.34 10.71 -1.15
C LYS A 44 12.71 9.36 -0.82
N MET A 45 13.21 8.68 0.21
CA MET A 45 12.60 7.43 0.69
C MET A 45 11.14 7.65 1.10
N LEU A 46 10.86 8.67 1.91
CA LEU A 46 9.51 9.02 2.35
C LEU A 46 8.60 9.41 1.19
N GLY A 47 9.12 10.20 0.23
CA GLY A 47 8.37 10.59 -0.96
C GLY A 47 7.97 9.38 -1.81
N LEU A 48 8.88 8.42 -1.99
CA LEU A 48 8.62 7.18 -2.74
C LEU A 48 7.65 6.26 -2.00
N GLU A 49 7.80 6.07 -0.69
CA GLU A 49 6.87 5.26 0.12
C GLU A 49 5.45 5.82 0.05
N ASN A 50 5.28 7.14 0.14
CA ASN A 50 3.97 7.78 -0.03
C ASN A 50 3.38 7.53 -1.43
N CYS A 51 4.21 7.61 -2.47
CA CYS A 51 3.80 7.30 -3.84
C CYS A 51 3.36 5.84 -3.99
N PHE A 52 4.13 4.90 -3.43
CA PHE A 52 3.79 3.47 -3.41
C PHE A 52 2.46 3.22 -2.70
N ILE A 53 2.23 3.81 -1.53
CA ILE A 53 0.97 3.67 -0.81
C ILE A 53 -0.20 4.18 -1.67
N TYR A 54 -0.05 5.35 -2.30
CA TYR A 54 -1.09 5.91 -3.16
C TYR A 54 -1.40 5.02 -4.36
N MET A 55 -0.37 4.56 -5.08
CA MET A 55 -0.55 3.67 -6.23
C MET A 55 -1.21 2.34 -5.85
N ALA A 56 -0.81 1.73 -4.73
CA ALA A 56 -1.43 0.49 -4.25
C ALA A 56 -2.90 0.70 -3.87
N ARG A 57 -3.24 1.83 -3.25
CA ARG A 57 -4.62 2.18 -2.91
C ARG A 57 -5.49 2.38 -4.14
N GLU A 58 -5.01 3.15 -5.12
CA GLU A 58 -5.72 3.38 -6.38
C GLU A 58 -6.03 2.05 -7.08
N ALA A 59 -5.04 1.16 -7.20
CA ALA A 59 -5.23 -0.16 -7.83
C ALA A 59 -6.25 -1.04 -7.10
N VAL A 60 -6.27 -1.02 -5.76
CA VAL A 60 -7.27 -1.76 -4.96
C VAL A 60 -8.66 -1.18 -5.15
N PHE A 61 -8.80 0.14 -5.11
CA PHE A 61 -10.11 0.81 -5.25
C PHE A 61 -10.69 0.67 -6.64
N GLU A 62 -9.86 0.68 -7.69
CA GLU A 62 -10.31 0.42 -9.06
C GLU A 62 -10.97 -0.95 -9.21
N CYS A 63 -10.49 -1.95 -8.47
CA CYS A 63 -10.99 -3.32 -8.53
C CYS A 63 -12.09 -3.63 -7.49
N MET A 64 -12.42 -2.69 -6.61
CA MET A 64 -13.38 -2.92 -5.52
C MET A 64 -14.81 -2.79 -6.03
N VAL A 65 -15.65 -3.79 -5.76
CA VAL A 65 -17.08 -3.77 -6.10
C VAL A 65 -17.86 -3.17 -4.94
N TYR A 66 -18.42 -1.98 -5.14
CA TYR A 66 -19.33 -1.32 -4.19
C TYR A 66 -20.74 -1.90 -4.37
N ILE A 67 -21.36 -2.37 -3.28
CA ILE A 67 -22.75 -2.88 -3.23
C ILE A 67 -23.64 -1.85 -2.55
#